data_AF-A0A094PHU1-F1
#
_entry.id   AF-A0A094PHU1-F1
#
_cell.length_a   1.000
_cell.length_b   1.000
_cell.length_c   1.000
_cell.angle_alpha   90.00
_cell.angle_beta   90.00
_cell.angle_gamma   90.00
#
_symmetry.space_group_name_H-M   'P 1'
#
loop_
_entity.id
_entity.type
_entity.pdbx_description
1 polymer ?
#
loop_
_entity_poly.entity_id
_entity_poly.type
_entity_poly.pdbx_seq_one_letter_code
_entity_poly.pdbx_strand_id
1 'polypeptide(L)'
;MKSATVRLATTVILTAILAALGMNAASPAQAAGYVPISGAGSTWSQNALDQWRRNVDQFGIRVNYQGTGSSDGRNQFRNGTVDFAVTEIPYGLKDGNVIDQPPNRKYAYMPIVAGGTSLMYNLTISGKRVTNLRLSGLTVAKIFTGTIKSWNDPAIKADNPGLSMPSRRIVPVVRSDGSGTTAQMTAYLAKQYPSVWNSYCAKAGRSTPCGATSSYPIVSGGGFTAQAGSLGVSGYVSQEQNVGTITYVEYSYALNTGYPVAKLLNKSGYYVEPTPNNTAVGLQGVKINTNPTSSAYLTSDLTGVYNNSDRRAYPMSSYSYMVIPTKIEGTLNANKGKTLGAFAYYFLCEGQRQAPVLGYSPLPLNLVQAGLAQVRRIPGVEAKAIDIKKCNNPTFSSDGKNLLAKNAAQPQSCDKQGSIQCATGTGGASKTSTSVSSSGSANTPTTTGGSTGTTGAAGGTTTTGGTGQTAASGDSGQGISTVNGTAVTLPVSSRWGLEQAAMVFAAITLLVVLIAPPLVARRLSAGTKK
;
A
#
# COMPACT_ATOMS: atom_id res chain seq x y z
N MET A 1 30.15 53.55 63.93
CA MET A 1 29.27 52.97 62.88
C MET A 1 30.05 52.55 61.62
N LYS A 2 31.12 51.74 61.75
CA LYS A 2 31.93 51.26 60.60
C LYS A 2 32.05 49.73 60.50
N SER A 3 31.43 48.98 61.42
CA SER A 3 31.58 47.50 61.49
C SER A 3 30.39 46.72 60.90
N ALA A 4 29.21 47.36 60.74
CA ALA A 4 28.03 46.71 60.17
C ALA A 4 28.06 46.62 58.63
N THR A 5 28.74 47.55 57.96
CA THR A 5 28.75 47.66 56.49
C THR A 5 29.68 46.66 55.82
N VAL A 6 30.75 46.22 56.51
CA VAL A 6 31.74 45.28 55.95
C VAL A 6 31.26 43.82 56.02
N ARG A 7 30.46 43.47 57.04
CA ARG A 7 29.88 42.11 57.16
C ARG A 7 28.75 41.83 56.16
N LEU A 8 28.05 42.88 55.69
CA LEU A 8 27.01 42.73 54.66
C LEU A 8 27.62 42.55 53.26
N ALA A 9 28.69 43.27 52.93
CA ALA A 9 29.35 43.18 51.62
C ALA A 9 30.02 41.81 51.37
N THR A 10 30.60 41.21 52.41
CA THR A 10 31.29 39.91 52.28
C THR A 10 30.31 38.74 52.12
N THR A 11 29.10 38.84 52.67
CA THR A 11 28.06 37.80 52.58
C THR A 11 27.34 37.83 51.22
N VAL A 12 27.21 39.01 50.60
CA VAL A 12 26.61 39.19 49.26
C VAL A 12 27.55 38.70 48.14
N ILE A 13 28.87 38.83 48.31
CA ILE A 13 29.84 38.35 47.31
C ILE A 13 29.97 36.82 47.34
N LEU A 14 29.92 36.20 48.53
CA LEU A 14 29.99 34.73 48.64
C LEU A 14 28.72 34.03 48.11
N THR A 15 27.55 34.65 48.26
CA THR A 15 26.29 34.15 47.68
C THR A 15 26.20 34.39 46.17
N ALA A 16 26.78 35.46 45.64
CA ALA A 16 26.87 35.69 44.20
C ALA A 16 27.83 34.70 43.50
N ILE A 17 28.93 34.29 44.15
CA ILE A 17 29.88 33.33 43.57
C ILE A 17 29.34 31.89 43.65
N LEU A 18 28.64 31.49 44.72
CA LEU A 18 27.93 30.20 44.75
C LEU A 18 26.74 30.14 43.78
N ALA A 19 26.07 31.27 43.51
CA ALA A 19 25.03 31.34 42.48
C ALA A 19 25.60 31.24 41.05
N ALA A 20 26.80 31.78 40.80
CA ALA A 20 27.45 31.70 39.48
C ALA A 20 28.01 30.29 39.16
N LEU A 21 28.37 29.50 40.18
CA LEU A 21 28.86 28.12 40.00
C LEU A 21 27.73 27.08 39.88
N GLY A 22 26.48 27.44 40.23
CA GLY A 22 25.30 26.57 40.10
C GLY A 22 24.56 26.66 38.76
N MET A 23 24.99 27.55 37.84
CA MET A 23 24.27 27.83 36.57
C MET A 23 24.84 27.12 35.34
N ASN A 24 25.76 26.16 35.52
CA ASN A 24 25.99 25.11 34.52
C ASN A 24 25.04 23.94 34.78
N ALA A 25 23.74 24.22 34.89
CA ALA A 25 22.75 23.18 34.64
C ALA A 25 22.94 22.80 33.17
N ALA A 26 23.54 21.62 32.92
CA ALA A 26 23.58 21.03 31.60
C ALA A 26 22.17 21.16 31.02
N SER A 27 22.01 21.98 29.97
CA SER A 27 20.72 22.09 29.30
C SER A 27 20.30 20.66 28.99
N PRO A 28 19.11 20.19 29.44
CA PRO A 28 18.68 18.85 29.10
C PRO A 28 18.78 18.77 27.59
N ALA A 29 19.59 17.84 27.08
CA ALA A 29 19.75 17.65 25.66
C ALA A 29 18.35 17.46 25.09
N GLN A 30 17.77 18.50 24.50
CA GLN A 30 16.55 18.39 23.74
C GLN A 30 16.95 17.51 22.58
N ALA A 31 16.59 16.22 22.65
CA ALA A 31 16.68 15.33 21.53
C ALA A 31 15.99 16.06 20.37
N ALA A 32 16.78 16.54 19.40
CA ALA A 32 16.28 17.34 18.30
C ALA A 32 15.17 16.54 17.61
N GLY A 33 13.92 16.93 17.88
CA GLY A 33 12.74 16.17 17.52
C GLY A 33 12.55 16.08 16.01
N TYR A 34 11.70 15.16 15.59
CA TYR A 34 11.28 15.08 14.20
C TYR A 34 10.21 16.14 13.92
N VAL A 35 10.31 16.78 12.75
CA VAL A 35 9.25 17.68 12.25
C VAL A 35 8.38 16.94 11.23
N PRO A 36 7.08 17.27 11.10
CA PRO A 36 6.22 16.62 10.13
C PRO A 36 6.70 16.79 8.69
N ILE A 37 6.56 15.72 7.90
CA ILE A 37 6.80 15.72 6.45
C ILE A 37 5.50 15.43 5.70
N SER A 38 5.36 16.00 4.51
CA SER A 38 4.23 15.73 3.61
C SER A 38 4.65 14.94 2.38
N GLY A 39 3.81 14.00 1.96
CA GLY A 39 3.97 13.27 0.71
C GLY A 39 2.64 12.94 0.06
N ALA A 40 2.68 12.67 -1.24
CA ALA A 40 1.50 12.29 -2.01
C ALA A 40 1.83 11.27 -3.10
N GLY A 41 0.80 10.60 -3.61
CA GLY A 41 0.89 9.86 -4.86
C GLY A 41 0.22 8.49 -4.81
N SER A 42 1.00 7.45 -5.10
CA SER A 42 0.53 6.09 -5.30
C SER A 42 -0.44 5.59 -4.24
N THR A 43 -1.64 5.24 -4.69
CA THR A 43 -2.58 4.39 -3.95
C THR A 43 -2.19 2.91 -4.02
N TRP A 44 -1.27 2.50 -4.91
CA TRP A 44 -0.78 1.11 -4.96
C TRP A 44 0.10 0.80 -3.74
N SER A 45 0.91 1.76 -3.26
CA SER A 45 1.78 1.57 -2.08
C SER A 45 1.15 1.99 -0.76
N GLN A 46 -0.07 2.52 -0.80
CA GLN A 46 -0.65 3.25 0.32
C GLN A 46 -0.86 2.37 1.56
N ASN A 47 -1.30 1.12 1.40
CA ASN A 47 -1.54 0.24 2.54
C ASN A 47 -0.25 -0.05 3.35
N ALA A 48 0.89 -0.23 2.67
CA ALA A 48 2.20 -0.36 3.31
C ALA A 48 2.65 0.94 4.01
N LEU A 49 2.54 2.08 3.32
CA LEU A 49 2.88 3.40 3.88
C LEU A 49 2.04 3.73 5.10
N ASP A 50 0.74 3.45 5.05
CA ASP A 50 -0.20 3.67 6.15
C ASP A 50 0.15 2.83 7.37
N GLN A 51 0.58 1.58 7.17
CA GLN A 51 1.08 0.77 8.27
C GLN A 51 2.37 1.34 8.86
N TRP A 52 3.35 1.67 8.01
CA TRP A 52 4.64 2.15 8.49
C TRP A 52 4.56 3.50 9.17
N ARG A 53 3.76 4.45 8.67
CA ARG A 53 3.57 5.75 9.31
C ARG A 53 2.91 5.63 10.69
N ARG A 54 1.97 4.68 10.87
CA ARG A 54 1.40 4.36 12.18
C ARG A 54 2.47 3.81 13.13
N ASN A 55 3.34 2.94 12.65
CA ASN A 55 4.37 2.34 13.50
C ASN A 55 5.42 3.37 13.95
N VAL A 56 5.83 4.29 13.08
CA VAL A 56 6.86 5.27 13.44
C VAL A 56 6.35 6.46 14.25
N ASP A 57 5.03 6.60 14.34
CA ASP A 57 4.35 7.66 15.10
C ASP A 57 4.78 7.69 16.57
N GLN A 58 4.97 6.50 17.16
CA GLN A 58 5.45 6.33 18.53
C GLN A 58 6.86 6.90 18.77
N PHE A 59 7.65 7.08 17.71
CA PHE A 59 8.99 7.69 17.77
C PHE A 59 8.95 9.19 17.49
N GLY A 60 7.76 9.78 17.38
CA GLY A 60 7.55 11.19 17.01
C GLY A 60 7.72 11.47 15.52
N ILE A 61 7.94 10.46 14.68
CA ILE A 61 8.10 10.62 13.22
C ILE A 61 6.72 10.79 12.59
N ARG A 62 6.32 12.04 12.32
CA ARG A 62 5.01 12.36 11.71
C ARG A 62 5.12 12.39 10.18
N VAL A 63 4.42 11.47 9.52
CA VAL A 63 4.37 11.38 8.05
C VAL A 63 2.95 11.58 7.57
N ASN A 64 2.69 12.71 6.91
CA ASN A 64 1.40 13.03 6.31
C ASN A 64 1.42 12.58 4.85
N TYR A 65 0.68 11.52 4.52
CA TYR A 65 0.65 10.96 3.16
C TYR A 65 -0.76 10.98 2.57
N GLN A 66 -0.88 11.42 1.32
CA GLN A 66 -2.14 11.43 0.56
C GLN A 66 -2.07 10.49 -0.65
N GLY A 67 -2.94 9.48 -0.68
CA GLY A 67 -3.07 8.57 -1.82
C GLY A 67 -3.94 9.18 -2.93
N THR A 68 -3.34 9.99 -3.80
CA THR A 68 -4.03 10.74 -4.86
C THR A 68 -3.81 10.21 -6.28
N GLY A 69 -2.99 9.17 -6.42
CA GLY A 69 -2.55 8.64 -7.71
C GLY A 69 -1.11 9.04 -8.04
N SER A 70 -0.39 8.12 -8.69
CA SER A 70 1.04 8.27 -8.98
C SER A 70 1.37 9.57 -9.75
N SER A 71 0.57 9.91 -10.76
CA SER A 71 0.82 11.11 -11.58
C SER A 71 0.58 12.40 -10.79
N ASP A 72 -0.45 12.43 -9.94
CA ASP A 72 -0.72 13.58 -9.09
C ASP A 72 0.39 13.78 -8.05
N GLY A 73 0.82 12.72 -7.35
CA GLY A 73 1.95 12.81 -6.42
C GLY A 73 3.23 13.35 -7.06
N ARG A 74 3.57 12.86 -8.27
CA ARG A 74 4.71 13.39 -9.04
C ARG A 74 4.53 14.86 -9.43
N ASN A 75 3.32 15.29 -9.79
CA ASN A 75 3.03 16.69 -10.07
C ASN A 75 3.16 17.56 -8.81
N GLN A 76 2.64 17.10 -7.66
CA GLN A 76 2.78 17.82 -6.38
C GLN A 76 4.24 17.95 -5.94
N PHE A 77 5.03 16.88 -6.08
CA PHE A 77 6.47 16.95 -5.79
C PHE A 77 7.18 17.92 -6.72
N ARG A 78 6.85 17.87 -8.02
CA ARG A 78 7.43 18.77 -9.02
C ARG A 78 7.15 20.22 -8.72
N ASN A 79 5.92 20.53 -8.33
CA ASN A 79 5.48 21.88 -8.01
C ASN A 79 5.92 22.33 -6.60
N GLY A 80 6.64 21.49 -5.85
CA GLY A 80 7.12 21.82 -4.51
C GLY A 80 6.03 21.84 -3.44
N THR A 81 4.88 21.23 -3.69
CA THR A 81 3.74 21.17 -2.75
C THR A 81 3.95 20.12 -1.64
N VAL A 82 4.74 19.08 -1.93
CA VAL A 82 5.09 18.01 -0.99
C VAL A 82 6.59 17.76 -0.92
N ASP A 83 7.03 17.20 0.21
CA ASP A 83 8.43 16.91 0.48
C ASP A 83 8.92 15.69 -0.33
N PHE A 84 8.08 14.67 -0.48
CA PHE A 84 8.34 13.46 -1.27
C PHE A 84 7.10 13.02 -2.07
N ALA A 85 7.29 12.23 -3.13
CA ALA A 85 6.19 11.55 -3.81
C ALA A 85 6.41 10.04 -3.82
N VAL A 86 5.34 9.27 -3.96
CA VAL A 86 5.44 7.81 -4.16
C VAL A 86 4.80 7.42 -5.48
N THR A 87 5.49 6.60 -6.25
CA THR A 87 5.08 6.28 -7.62
C THR A 87 5.64 4.98 -8.17
N GLU A 88 4.91 4.37 -9.09
CA GLU A 88 5.34 3.23 -9.91
C GLU A 88 5.79 3.65 -11.32
N ILE A 89 5.70 4.95 -11.64
CA ILE A 89 6.00 5.49 -12.97
C ILE A 89 7.11 6.52 -12.82
N PRO A 90 8.21 6.42 -13.56
CA PRO A 90 9.17 7.51 -13.61
C PRO A 90 8.61 8.71 -14.38
N TYR A 91 9.15 9.90 -14.10
CA TYR A 91 9.03 11.04 -15.00
C TYR A 91 9.53 10.70 -16.40
N GLY A 92 9.06 11.44 -17.39
CA GLY A 92 9.37 11.26 -18.81
C GLY A 92 8.43 10.29 -19.53
N LEU A 93 7.46 9.68 -18.83
CA LEU A 93 6.42 8.92 -19.51
C LEU A 93 5.63 9.85 -20.45
N LYS A 94 5.54 9.44 -21.71
CA LYS A 94 4.64 10.05 -22.70
C LYS A 94 3.34 9.26 -22.74
N ASP A 95 2.26 9.88 -22.32
CA ASP A 95 0.90 9.32 -22.35
C ASP A 95 0.04 10.14 -23.33
N GLY A 96 -0.06 9.66 -24.57
CA GLY A 96 -0.65 10.42 -25.68
C GLY A 96 0.16 11.68 -25.96
N ASN A 97 -0.50 12.85 -25.90
CA ASN A 97 0.14 14.15 -26.09
C ASN A 97 0.69 14.75 -24.78
N VAL A 98 0.46 14.09 -23.64
CA VAL A 98 0.97 14.54 -22.34
C VAL A 98 2.33 13.91 -22.09
N ILE A 99 3.34 14.74 -21.85
CA ILE A 99 4.66 14.28 -21.38
C ILE A 99 4.78 14.69 -19.92
N ASP A 100 5.03 13.70 -19.06
CA ASP A 100 5.27 13.95 -17.66
C ASP A 100 6.67 14.53 -17.43
N GLN A 101 6.76 15.85 -17.34
CA GLN A 101 8.05 16.53 -17.24
C GLN A 101 8.69 16.32 -15.86
N PRO A 102 10.01 16.03 -15.80
CA PRO A 102 10.73 15.95 -14.54
C PRO A 102 10.79 17.33 -13.86
N PRO A 103 11.00 17.37 -12.55
CA PRO A 103 11.15 18.61 -11.83
C PRO A 103 12.50 19.29 -12.06
N ASN A 104 12.51 20.61 -11.93
CA ASN A 104 13.75 21.40 -11.93
C ASN A 104 14.57 21.21 -10.64
N ARG A 105 13.94 20.74 -9.54
CA ARG A 105 14.61 20.40 -8.28
C ARG A 105 15.35 19.06 -8.35
N LYS A 106 16.48 18.94 -7.66
CA LYS A 106 17.28 17.70 -7.65
C LYS A 106 16.58 16.59 -6.87
N TYR A 107 16.49 15.40 -7.47
CA TYR A 107 15.77 14.25 -6.91
C TYR A 107 16.45 12.92 -7.21
N ALA A 108 16.00 11.86 -6.53
CA ALA A 108 16.35 10.48 -6.81
C ALA A 108 15.14 9.56 -6.62
N TYR A 109 15.15 8.41 -7.28
CA TYR A 109 14.20 7.32 -7.02
C TYR A 109 14.78 6.36 -5.99
N MET A 110 14.00 6.05 -4.96
CA MET A 110 14.34 5.10 -3.92
C MET A 110 13.28 4.00 -3.86
N PRO A 111 13.63 2.70 -4.00
CA PRO A 111 12.67 1.61 -3.82
C PRO A 111 12.03 1.65 -2.42
N ILE A 112 10.75 1.32 -2.32
CA ILE A 112 10.05 1.27 -1.02
C ILE A 112 9.49 -0.11 -0.67
N VAL A 113 8.78 -0.73 -1.61
CA VAL A 113 8.06 -1.99 -1.40
C VAL A 113 7.83 -2.67 -2.75
N ALA A 114 7.84 -4.00 -2.75
CA ALA A 114 7.49 -4.83 -3.90
C ALA A 114 6.09 -5.43 -3.74
N GLY A 115 5.46 -5.83 -4.84
CA GLY A 115 4.09 -6.33 -4.83
C GLY A 115 3.65 -6.91 -6.17
N GLY A 116 2.55 -7.65 -6.15
CA GLY A 116 1.91 -8.17 -7.34
C GLY A 116 0.72 -7.32 -7.73
N THR A 117 0.70 -6.77 -8.94
CA THR A 117 -0.53 -6.20 -9.49
C THR A 117 -1.48 -7.33 -9.85
N SER A 118 -2.46 -7.53 -8.99
CA SER A 118 -3.43 -8.62 -8.99
C SER A 118 -4.66 -8.31 -9.83
N LEU A 119 -5.36 -9.36 -10.27
CA LEU A 119 -6.65 -9.24 -10.95
C LEU A 119 -7.79 -9.65 -10.02
N MET A 120 -8.27 -8.71 -9.21
CA MET A 120 -9.39 -8.94 -8.31
C MET A 120 -10.71 -8.98 -9.08
N TYR A 121 -11.59 -9.94 -8.77
CA TYR A 121 -12.83 -10.12 -9.51
C TYR A 121 -14.00 -10.50 -8.61
N ASN A 122 -15.21 -10.24 -9.10
CA ASN A 122 -16.47 -10.69 -8.51
C ASN A 122 -17.22 -11.51 -9.56
N LEU A 123 -17.32 -12.82 -9.34
CA LEU A 123 -18.00 -13.73 -10.24
C LEU A 123 -18.72 -14.80 -9.42
N THR A 124 -19.93 -15.16 -9.82
CA THR A 124 -20.68 -16.26 -9.24
C THR A 124 -21.07 -17.29 -10.30
N ILE A 125 -21.10 -18.56 -9.89
CA ILE A 125 -21.67 -19.67 -10.65
C ILE A 125 -22.72 -20.31 -9.74
N SER A 126 -23.96 -20.41 -10.23
CA SER A 126 -25.09 -20.97 -9.47
C SER A 126 -25.24 -20.34 -8.07
N GLY A 127 -25.10 -19.02 -7.98
CA GLY A 127 -25.22 -18.26 -6.72
C GLY A 127 -24.00 -18.33 -5.79
N LYS A 128 -22.98 -19.13 -6.10
CA LYS A 128 -21.75 -19.25 -5.28
C LYS A 128 -20.60 -18.47 -5.90
N ARG A 129 -19.83 -17.77 -5.07
CA ARG A 129 -18.63 -17.03 -5.51
C ARG A 129 -17.57 -17.98 -6.05
N VAL A 130 -17.05 -17.66 -7.24
CA VAL A 130 -15.88 -18.33 -7.81
C VAL A 130 -14.63 -17.75 -7.16
N THR A 131 -13.74 -18.60 -6.65
CA THR A 131 -12.55 -18.19 -5.89
C THR A 131 -11.24 -18.72 -6.46
N ASN A 132 -11.29 -19.53 -7.51
CA ASN A 132 -10.14 -20.22 -8.11
C ASN A 132 -9.95 -19.93 -9.61
N LEU A 133 -10.39 -18.74 -10.06
CA LEU A 133 -10.30 -18.35 -11.47
C LEU A 133 -8.85 -18.29 -11.96
N ARG A 134 -8.64 -18.72 -13.20
CA ARG A 134 -7.39 -18.66 -13.94
C ARG A 134 -7.54 -17.85 -15.19
N LEU A 135 -6.50 -17.10 -15.55
CA LEU A 135 -6.47 -16.34 -16.81
C LEU A 135 -5.07 -16.40 -17.42
N SER A 136 -5.00 -16.67 -18.72
CA SER A 136 -3.79 -16.41 -19.49
C SER A 136 -3.60 -14.92 -19.71
N GLY A 137 -2.36 -14.45 -19.90
CA GLY A 137 -2.13 -13.03 -20.15
C GLY A 137 -2.80 -12.50 -21.42
N LEU A 138 -2.98 -13.35 -22.46
CA LEU A 138 -3.73 -12.98 -23.66
C LEU A 138 -5.23 -12.82 -23.37
N THR A 139 -5.79 -13.70 -22.54
CA THR A 139 -7.18 -13.58 -22.05
C THR A 139 -7.34 -12.27 -21.27
N VAL A 140 -6.39 -11.94 -20.39
CA VAL A 140 -6.36 -10.67 -19.64
C VAL A 140 -6.31 -9.47 -20.59
N ALA A 141 -5.41 -9.48 -21.58
CA ALA A 141 -5.31 -8.42 -22.58
C ALA A 141 -6.65 -8.22 -23.29
N LYS A 142 -7.28 -9.29 -23.77
CA LYS A 142 -8.56 -9.24 -24.47
C LYS A 142 -9.73 -8.79 -23.59
N ILE A 143 -9.74 -9.14 -22.29
CA ILE A 143 -10.74 -8.63 -21.34
C ILE A 143 -10.60 -7.11 -21.20
N PHE A 144 -9.38 -6.63 -20.93
CA PHE A 144 -9.15 -5.21 -20.69
C PHE A 144 -9.18 -4.37 -21.98
N THR A 145 -9.06 -4.95 -23.18
CA THR A 145 -9.34 -4.25 -24.45
C THR A 145 -10.79 -4.38 -24.92
N GLY A 146 -11.66 -5.01 -24.15
CA GLY A 146 -13.09 -5.20 -24.48
C GLY A 146 -13.35 -6.15 -25.65
N THR A 147 -12.36 -6.97 -26.03
CA THR A 147 -12.50 -8.01 -27.05
C THR A 147 -13.26 -9.21 -26.51
N ILE A 148 -12.94 -9.65 -25.29
CA ILE A 148 -13.73 -10.66 -24.57
C ILE A 148 -14.74 -9.92 -23.68
N LYS A 149 -16.03 -10.20 -23.90
CA LYS A 149 -17.14 -9.46 -23.28
C LYS A 149 -18.01 -10.30 -22.34
N SER A 150 -17.84 -11.61 -22.30
CA SER A 150 -18.64 -12.54 -21.49
C SER A 150 -17.77 -13.58 -20.83
N TRP A 151 -18.11 -13.99 -19.60
CA TRP A 151 -17.34 -14.96 -18.82
C TRP A 151 -17.34 -16.36 -19.43
N ASN A 152 -18.32 -16.71 -20.23
CA ASN A 152 -18.38 -17.99 -20.96
C ASN A 152 -17.61 -18.01 -22.29
N ASP A 153 -16.79 -16.99 -22.57
CA ASP A 153 -15.94 -16.94 -23.75
C ASP A 153 -15.03 -18.19 -23.85
N PRO A 154 -14.82 -18.75 -25.06
CA PRO A 154 -13.99 -19.94 -25.23
C PRO A 154 -12.58 -19.83 -24.65
N ALA A 155 -11.95 -18.65 -24.71
CA ALA A 155 -10.61 -18.46 -24.14
C ALA A 155 -10.60 -18.57 -22.61
N ILE A 156 -11.62 -18.02 -21.95
CA ILE A 156 -11.76 -18.13 -20.49
C ILE A 156 -12.08 -19.58 -20.10
N LYS A 157 -12.95 -20.27 -20.85
CA LYS A 157 -13.24 -21.70 -20.63
C LYS A 157 -12.01 -22.58 -20.79
N ALA A 158 -11.16 -22.29 -21.78
CA ALA A 158 -9.90 -23.02 -21.98
C ALA A 158 -8.95 -22.85 -20.79
N ASP A 159 -8.93 -21.68 -20.15
CA ASP A 159 -8.17 -21.44 -18.92
C ASP A 159 -8.79 -22.12 -17.68
N ASN A 160 -10.09 -22.48 -17.72
CA ASN A 160 -10.88 -22.96 -16.57
C ASN A 160 -11.79 -24.16 -16.93
N PRO A 161 -11.23 -25.29 -17.39
CA PRO A 161 -12.02 -26.41 -17.92
C PRO A 161 -12.96 -27.06 -16.89
N GLY A 162 -12.71 -26.91 -15.59
CA GLY A 162 -13.58 -27.45 -14.54
C GLY A 162 -14.68 -26.50 -14.04
N LEU A 163 -14.85 -25.31 -14.64
CA LEU A 163 -15.89 -24.34 -14.26
C LEU A 163 -16.97 -24.26 -15.35
N SER A 164 -18.23 -24.40 -14.95
CA SER A 164 -19.39 -24.11 -15.81
C SER A 164 -19.57 -22.59 -15.96
N MET A 165 -18.74 -21.97 -16.81
CA MET A 165 -18.68 -20.52 -16.94
C MET A 165 -20.03 -19.90 -17.37
N PRO A 166 -20.53 -18.88 -16.65
CA PRO A 166 -21.85 -18.33 -16.89
C PRO A 166 -21.84 -17.38 -18.10
N SER A 167 -22.97 -17.24 -18.79
CA SER A 167 -23.17 -16.22 -19.84
C SER A 167 -23.35 -14.82 -19.25
N ARG A 168 -22.49 -14.45 -18.30
CA ARG A 168 -22.49 -13.16 -17.62
C ARG A 168 -21.54 -12.22 -18.36
N ARG A 169 -22.03 -11.03 -18.71
CA ARG A 169 -21.19 -9.95 -19.25
C ARG A 169 -20.04 -9.62 -18.30
N ILE A 170 -18.84 -9.42 -18.84
CA ILE A 170 -17.68 -8.93 -18.11
C ILE A 170 -17.74 -7.40 -18.07
N VAL A 171 -17.44 -6.83 -16.90
CA VAL A 171 -17.32 -5.39 -16.72
C VAL A 171 -15.92 -5.08 -16.16
N PRO A 172 -14.95 -4.70 -17.00
CA PRO A 172 -13.65 -4.27 -16.51
C PRO A 172 -13.79 -2.93 -15.78
N VAL A 173 -13.30 -2.88 -14.54
CA VAL A 173 -13.28 -1.70 -13.69
C VAL A 173 -11.87 -1.14 -13.71
N VAL A 174 -11.70 0.02 -14.30
CA VAL A 174 -10.40 0.66 -14.56
C VAL A 174 -10.24 1.93 -13.72
N ARG A 175 -9.03 2.44 -13.64
CA ARG A 175 -8.73 3.67 -12.89
C ARG A 175 -9.12 4.90 -13.72
N SER A 176 -9.85 5.83 -13.10
CA SER A 176 -10.17 7.13 -13.71
C SER A 176 -9.08 8.17 -13.51
N ASP A 177 -8.21 7.98 -12.52
CA ASP A 177 -7.12 8.88 -12.15
C ASP A 177 -5.76 8.47 -12.77
N GLY A 178 -4.80 9.39 -12.76
CA GLY A 178 -3.43 9.15 -13.22
C GLY A 178 -2.69 8.15 -12.31
N SER A 179 -2.67 6.89 -12.75
CA SER A 179 -2.43 5.74 -11.88
C SER A 179 -1.18 4.95 -12.28
N GLY A 180 -0.35 4.64 -11.28
CA GLY A 180 0.82 3.80 -11.44
C GLY A 180 0.47 2.34 -11.64
N THR A 181 -0.61 1.87 -11.03
CA THR A 181 -1.15 0.53 -11.29
C THR A 181 -1.60 0.39 -12.74
N THR A 182 -2.21 1.45 -13.30
CA THR A 182 -2.59 1.49 -14.72
C THR A 182 -1.36 1.45 -15.62
N ALA A 183 -0.32 2.22 -15.29
CA ALA A 183 0.92 2.20 -16.05
C ALA A 183 1.61 0.83 -15.99
N GLN A 184 1.64 0.15 -14.84
CA GLN A 184 2.17 -1.20 -14.72
C GLN A 184 1.37 -2.22 -15.56
N MET A 185 0.03 -2.18 -15.47
CA MET A 185 -0.85 -3.04 -16.25
C MET A 185 -0.64 -2.83 -17.76
N THR A 186 -0.68 -1.57 -18.21
CA THR A 186 -0.54 -1.24 -19.62
C THR A 186 0.89 -1.43 -20.15
N ALA A 187 1.93 -1.28 -19.31
CA ALA A 187 3.29 -1.68 -19.67
C ALA A 187 3.38 -3.19 -19.95
N TYR A 188 2.74 -4.01 -19.11
CA TYR A 188 2.64 -5.46 -19.34
C TYR A 188 1.92 -5.76 -20.67
N LEU A 189 0.77 -5.12 -20.92
CA LEU A 189 0.02 -5.30 -22.18
C LEU A 189 0.84 -4.86 -23.40
N ALA A 190 1.45 -3.68 -23.36
CA ALA A 190 2.27 -3.15 -24.44
C ALA A 190 3.46 -4.04 -24.76
N LYS A 191 4.08 -4.64 -23.74
CA LYS A 191 5.27 -5.47 -23.90
C LYS A 191 4.96 -6.90 -24.32
N GLN A 192 3.94 -7.53 -23.72
CA GLN A 192 3.61 -8.93 -23.97
C GLN A 192 2.60 -9.14 -25.10
N TYR A 193 1.69 -8.20 -25.30
CA TYR A 193 0.59 -8.29 -26.26
C TYR A 193 0.47 -7.02 -27.13
N PRO A 194 1.56 -6.57 -27.79
CA PRO A 194 1.59 -5.29 -28.49
C PRO A 194 0.52 -5.16 -29.57
N SER A 195 0.19 -6.24 -30.30
CA SER A 195 -0.85 -6.20 -31.34
C SER A 195 -2.24 -5.88 -30.77
N VAL A 196 -2.61 -6.53 -29.66
CA VAL A 196 -3.89 -6.32 -28.97
C VAL A 196 -3.94 -4.91 -28.38
N TRP A 197 -2.86 -4.49 -27.71
CA TRP A 197 -2.79 -3.18 -27.07
C TRP A 197 -2.79 -2.02 -28.08
N ASN A 198 -1.98 -2.12 -29.14
CA ASN A 198 -1.92 -1.10 -30.19
C ASN A 198 -3.26 -0.94 -30.90
N SER A 199 -3.96 -2.04 -31.21
CA SER A 199 -5.30 -1.99 -31.82
C SER A 199 -6.31 -1.27 -30.92
N TYR A 200 -6.26 -1.52 -29.61
CA TYR A 200 -7.12 -0.82 -28.65
C TYR A 200 -6.79 0.67 -28.54
N CYS A 201 -5.50 1.01 -28.41
CA CYS A 201 -5.06 2.40 -28.35
C CYS A 201 -5.45 3.20 -29.59
N ALA A 202 -5.33 2.62 -30.79
CA ALA A 202 -5.79 3.26 -32.03
C ALA A 202 -7.30 3.59 -31.99
N LYS A 203 -8.12 2.65 -31.50
CA LYS A 203 -9.58 2.89 -31.30
C LYS A 203 -9.87 3.94 -30.25
N ALA A 204 -8.99 4.08 -29.25
CA ALA A 204 -9.07 5.13 -28.24
C ALA A 204 -8.45 6.47 -28.68
N GLY A 205 -8.10 6.62 -29.96
CA GLY A 205 -7.52 7.87 -30.50
C GLY A 205 -6.07 8.13 -30.08
N ARG A 206 -5.33 7.10 -29.65
CA ARG A 206 -3.92 7.22 -29.27
C ARG A 206 -2.99 6.79 -30.40
N SER A 207 -1.82 7.41 -30.45
CA SER A 207 -0.73 7.04 -31.36
C SER A 207 -0.25 5.62 -31.09
N THR A 208 0.14 4.90 -32.14
CA THR A 208 0.77 3.57 -32.06
C THR A 208 2.21 3.61 -32.59
N PRO A 209 3.14 2.78 -32.06
CA PRO A 209 2.97 1.82 -30.97
C PRO A 209 2.62 2.51 -29.63
N CYS A 210 1.69 1.90 -28.91
CA CYS A 210 1.19 2.39 -27.64
C CYS A 210 2.09 1.88 -26.52
N GLY A 211 2.58 2.78 -25.67
CA GLY A 211 3.37 2.43 -24.49
C GLY A 211 2.51 2.15 -23.27
N ALA A 212 3.14 2.23 -22.11
CA ALA A 212 2.45 2.33 -20.83
C ALA A 212 1.67 3.65 -20.74
N THR A 213 0.59 3.66 -19.97
CA THR A 213 -0.29 4.83 -19.83
C THR A 213 -0.64 5.04 -18.36
N SER A 214 -0.57 6.28 -17.88
CA SER A 214 -1.03 6.63 -16.53
C SER A 214 -2.55 6.68 -16.47
N SER A 215 -3.17 7.23 -17.51
CA SER A 215 -4.63 7.33 -17.64
C SER A 215 -5.11 6.25 -18.59
N TYR A 216 -6.04 5.41 -18.13
CA TYR A 216 -6.54 4.31 -18.95
C TYR A 216 -7.29 4.84 -20.18
N PRO A 217 -6.93 4.45 -21.41
CA PRO A 217 -7.62 4.90 -22.62
C PRO A 217 -9.02 4.27 -22.72
N ILE A 218 -10.05 4.92 -22.20
CA ILE A 218 -11.43 4.39 -22.30
C ILE A 218 -11.97 4.62 -23.72
N VAL A 219 -12.35 3.54 -24.39
CA VAL A 219 -13.14 3.58 -25.62
C VAL A 219 -14.63 3.70 -25.25
N SER A 220 -15.29 4.76 -25.74
CA SER A 220 -16.72 4.98 -25.51
C SER A 220 -17.55 3.77 -25.96
N GLY A 221 -18.59 3.42 -25.19
CA GLY A 221 -19.39 2.21 -25.43
C GLY A 221 -18.68 0.88 -25.15
N GLY A 222 -17.42 0.90 -24.71
CA GLY A 222 -16.61 -0.30 -24.44
C GLY A 222 -17.04 -1.14 -23.24
N GLY A 223 -18.00 -0.66 -22.43
CA GLY A 223 -18.51 -1.38 -21.26
C GLY A 223 -17.59 -1.37 -20.05
N PHE A 224 -16.71 -0.37 -19.96
CA PHE A 224 -15.82 -0.14 -18.82
C PHE A 224 -16.53 0.68 -17.74
N THR A 225 -16.22 0.39 -16.48
CA THR A 225 -16.50 1.29 -15.35
C THR A 225 -15.19 1.93 -14.92
N ALA A 226 -15.21 3.22 -14.57
CA ALA A 226 -14.03 3.91 -14.08
C ALA A 226 -14.24 4.37 -12.63
N GLN A 227 -13.26 4.13 -11.76
CA GLN A 227 -13.26 4.60 -10.37
C GLN A 227 -11.88 5.17 -10.02
N ALA A 228 -11.85 6.13 -9.10
CA ALA A 228 -10.61 6.76 -8.67
C ALA A 228 -9.95 5.96 -7.55
N GLY A 229 -8.61 5.83 -7.61
CA GLY A 229 -7.82 5.18 -6.57
C GLY A 229 -8.02 3.66 -6.49
N SER A 230 -7.09 2.98 -5.84
CA SER A 230 -7.19 1.53 -5.60
C SER A 230 -8.42 1.17 -4.77
N LEU A 231 -8.76 1.97 -3.75
CA LEU A 231 -9.97 1.80 -2.92
C LEU A 231 -11.26 1.91 -3.73
N GLY A 232 -11.35 2.86 -4.67
CA GLY A 232 -12.55 3.04 -5.48
C GLY A 232 -12.79 1.86 -6.42
N VAL A 233 -11.75 1.39 -7.13
CA VAL A 233 -11.89 0.24 -8.02
C VAL A 233 -12.11 -1.06 -7.24
N SER A 234 -11.41 -1.27 -6.12
CA SER A 234 -11.60 -2.47 -5.31
C SER A 234 -12.96 -2.48 -4.63
N GLY A 235 -13.36 -1.35 -4.04
CA GLY A 235 -14.65 -1.19 -3.38
C GLY A 235 -15.82 -1.38 -4.33
N TYR A 236 -15.71 -0.96 -5.59
CA TYR A 236 -16.73 -1.23 -6.60
C TYR A 236 -16.82 -2.73 -6.93
N VAL A 237 -15.70 -3.40 -7.18
CA VAL A 237 -15.71 -4.86 -7.47
C VAL A 237 -16.22 -5.66 -6.28
N SER A 238 -15.91 -5.25 -5.05
CA SER A 238 -16.27 -5.96 -3.82
C SER A 238 -17.73 -5.74 -3.36
N GLN A 239 -18.57 -5.12 -4.18
CA GLN A 239 -20.01 -5.01 -3.92
C GLN A 239 -20.76 -6.25 -4.42
N GLU A 240 -21.65 -6.82 -3.62
CA GLU A 240 -22.37 -8.06 -3.95
C GLU A 240 -23.17 -7.97 -5.26
N GLN A 241 -23.77 -6.81 -5.54
CA GLN A 241 -24.53 -6.53 -6.77
C GLN A 241 -23.65 -6.43 -8.03
N ASN A 242 -22.35 -6.22 -7.89
CA ASN A 242 -21.42 -6.00 -9.00
C ASN A 242 -20.80 -7.31 -9.51
N VAL A 243 -21.56 -8.41 -9.47
CA VAL A 243 -21.18 -9.68 -10.08
C VAL A 243 -20.84 -9.48 -11.55
N GLY A 244 -19.77 -10.11 -12.04
CA GLY A 244 -19.26 -10.00 -13.41
C GLY A 244 -18.13 -8.98 -13.58
N THR A 245 -17.73 -8.28 -12.52
CA THR A 245 -16.67 -7.27 -12.56
C THR A 245 -15.27 -7.84 -12.32
N ILE A 246 -14.27 -7.19 -12.90
CA ILE A 246 -12.85 -7.50 -12.71
C ILE A 246 -12.03 -6.20 -12.76
N THR A 247 -11.03 -6.06 -11.89
CA THR A 247 -10.13 -4.90 -11.85
C THR A 247 -8.67 -5.34 -11.70
N TYR A 248 -7.75 -4.37 -11.82
CA TYR A 248 -6.35 -4.53 -11.46
C TYR A 248 -6.02 -3.67 -10.24
N VAL A 249 -5.48 -4.28 -9.19
CA VAL A 249 -5.13 -3.61 -7.92
C VAL A 249 -3.88 -4.23 -7.32
N GLU A 250 -3.22 -3.50 -6.43
CA GLU A 250 -2.24 -4.15 -5.55
C GLU A 250 -2.92 -5.25 -4.71
N TYR A 251 -2.23 -6.37 -4.51
CA TYR A 251 -2.77 -7.58 -3.88
C TYR A 251 -3.37 -7.33 -2.49
N SER A 252 -2.82 -6.41 -1.69
CA SER A 252 -3.35 -6.03 -0.37
C SER A 252 -4.81 -5.59 -0.42
N TYR A 253 -5.28 -4.99 -1.52
CA TYR A 253 -6.68 -4.58 -1.64
C TYR A 253 -7.63 -5.77 -1.76
N ALA A 254 -7.21 -6.83 -2.44
CA ALA A 254 -7.99 -8.07 -2.51
C ALA A 254 -8.02 -8.79 -1.16
N LEU A 255 -6.89 -8.79 -0.44
CA LEU A 255 -6.82 -9.32 0.93
C LEU A 255 -7.76 -8.56 1.87
N ASN A 256 -7.70 -7.24 1.87
CA ASN A 256 -8.49 -6.38 2.76
C ASN A 256 -10.00 -6.45 2.48
N THR A 257 -10.38 -6.65 1.21
CA THR A 257 -11.80 -6.77 0.83
C THR A 257 -12.35 -8.18 0.99
N GLY A 258 -11.51 -9.20 1.20
CA GLY A 258 -11.95 -10.60 1.25
C GLY A 258 -12.36 -11.18 -0.11
N TYR A 259 -11.93 -10.56 -1.22
CA TYR A 259 -12.27 -10.98 -2.57
C TYR A 259 -11.14 -11.77 -3.25
N PRO A 260 -11.47 -12.70 -4.15
CA PRO A 260 -10.48 -13.52 -4.85
C PRO A 260 -9.74 -12.73 -5.93
N VAL A 261 -8.59 -13.27 -6.31
CA VAL A 261 -7.78 -12.79 -7.45
C VAL A 261 -7.55 -13.89 -8.46
N ALA A 262 -7.52 -13.58 -9.75
CA ALA A 262 -7.21 -14.59 -10.75
C ALA A 262 -5.74 -15.02 -10.66
N LYS A 263 -5.47 -16.32 -10.77
CA LYS A 263 -4.11 -16.82 -11.02
C LYS A 263 -3.73 -16.53 -12.47
N LEU A 264 -2.50 -16.08 -12.70
CA LEU A 264 -2.01 -15.75 -14.05
C LEU A 264 -1.08 -16.82 -14.60
N LEU A 265 -1.32 -17.22 -15.85
CA LEU A 265 -0.41 -18.12 -16.56
C LEU A 265 0.95 -17.44 -16.76
N ASN A 266 2.01 -18.07 -16.24
CA ASN A 266 3.38 -17.63 -16.47
C ASN A 266 4.02 -18.36 -17.65
N LYS A 267 5.23 -17.93 -18.03
CA LYS A 267 5.99 -18.48 -19.16
C LYS A 267 6.27 -19.98 -19.04
N SER A 268 6.30 -20.50 -17.82
CA SER A 268 6.61 -21.90 -17.52
C SER A 268 5.39 -22.82 -17.59
N GLY A 269 4.21 -22.28 -17.98
CA GLY A 269 2.99 -23.06 -18.13
C GLY A 269 2.24 -23.30 -16.82
N TYR A 270 2.42 -22.46 -15.80
CA TYR A 270 1.71 -22.55 -14.53
C TYR A 270 0.89 -21.29 -14.24
N TYR A 271 -0.33 -21.46 -13.72
CA TYR A 271 -1.15 -20.37 -13.21
C TYR A 271 -0.73 -20.03 -11.78
N VAL A 272 -0.22 -18.82 -11.57
CA VAL A 272 0.41 -18.39 -10.32
C VAL A 272 -0.36 -17.23 -9.70
N GLU A 273 -0.52 -17.27 -8.38
CA GLU A 273 -1.14 -16.22 -7.57
C GLU A 273 -0.12 -15.12 -7.17
N PRO A 274 -0.51 -13.84 -7.04
CA PRO A 274 0.36 -12.73 -6.63
C PRO A 274 0.77 -12.73 -5.14
N THR A 275 1.13 -13.88 -4.58
CA THR A 275 1.60 -13.96 -3.19
C THR A 275 2.96 -13.26 -3.02
N PRO A 276 3.30 -12.77 -1.80
CA PRO A 276 4.60 -12.17 -1.52
C PRO A 276 5.80 -12.98 -2.01
N ASN A 277 5.74 -14.31 -1.86
CA ASN A 277 6.79 -15.23 -2.29
C ASN A 277 6.88 -15.34 -3.81
N ASN A 278 5.74 -15.51 -4.49
CA ASN A 278 5.71 -15.61 -5.96
C ASN A 278 6.13 -14.30 -6.64
N THR A 279 5.80 -13.16 -6.01
CA THR A 279 6.29 -11.84 -6.43
C THR A 279 7.79 -11.70 -6.24
N ALA A 280 8.34 -12.16 -5.10
CA ALA A 280 9.78 -12.16 -4.86
C ALA A 280 10.54 -13.00 -5.90
N VAL A 281 9.99 -14.16 -6.28
CA VAL A 281 10.53 -15.00 -7.36
C VAL A 281 10.45 -14.25 -8.70
N GLY A 282 9.29 -13.68 -9.04
CA GLY A 282 9.10 -12.93 -10.29
C GLY A 282 10.13 -11.81 -10.45
N LEU A 283 10.35 -11.03 -9.39
CA LEU A 283 11.29 -9.91 -9.36
C LEU A 283 12.76 -10.31 -9.51
N GLN A 284 13.13 -11.59 -9.47
CA GLN A 284 14.49 -12.00 -9.83
C GLN A 284 14.84 -11.67 -11.30
N GLY A 285 13.83 -11.48 -12.16
CA GLY A 285 14.01 -11.05 -13.56
C GLY A 285 14.14 -9.54 -13.75
N VAL A 286 14.10 -8.73 -12.68
CA VAL A 286 14.13 -7.25 -12.81
C VAL A 286 15.55 -6.75 -13.09
N LYS A 287 15.64 -5.72 -13.94
CA LYS A 287 16.89 -4.97 -14.13
C LYS A 287 16.70 -3.54 -13.65
N ILE A 288 17.70 -3.01 -12.95
CA ILE A 288 17.73 -1.61 -12.52
C ILE A 288 18.56 -0.83 -13.53
N ASN A 289 18.04 0.28 -14.02
CA ASN A 289 18.82 1.18 -14.86
C ASN A 289 19.87 1.92 -14.02
N THR A 290 21.15 1.57 -14.18
CA THR A 290 22.27 2.17 -13.46
C THR A 290 23.01 3.23 -14.27
N ASN A 291 22.49 3.64 -15.43
CA ASN A 291 23.09 4.70 -16.23
C ASN A 291 22.72 6.09 -15.65
N PRO A 292 23.66 6.84 -15.04
CA PRO A 292 23.36 8.10 -14.36
C PRO A 292 22.95 9.24 -15.31
N THR A 293 23.20 9.12 -16.62
CA THR A 293 22.78 10.11 -17.62
C THR A 293 21.37 9.83 -18.16
N SER A 294 20.80 8.67 -17.83
CA SER A 294 19.44 8.32 -18.25
C SER A 294 18.39 9.08 -17.42
N SER A 295 17.35 9.59 -18.08
CA SER A 295 16.15 10.11 -17.40
C SER A 295 15.44 9.03 -16.56
N ALA A 296 15.72 7.76 -16.82
CA ALA A 296 15.20 6.60 -16.11
C ALA A 296 16.21 6.01 -15.10
N TYR A 297 17.26 6.74 -14.71
CA TYR A 297 18.25 6.29 -13.72
C TYR A 297 17.58 5.83 -12.41
N LEU A 298 17.99 4.66 -11.91
CA LEU A 298 17.45 3.93 -10.75
C LEU A 298 15.99 3.47 -10.86
N THR A 299 15.45 3.35 -12.07
CA THR A 299 14.13 2.78 -12.34
C THR A 299 14.23 1.35 -12.88
N SER A 300 13.13 0.61 -12.83
CA SER A 300 13.03 -0.81 -13.17
C SER A 300 12.70 -1.03 -14.64
N ASP A 301 13.41 -1.96 -15.26
CA ASP A 301 12.94 -2.69 -16.43
C ASP A 301 12.35 -4.05 -15.99
N LEU A 302 11.03 -4.19 -16.18
CA LEU A 302 10.26 -5.38 -15.81
C LEU A 302 10.16 -6.42 -16.93
N THR A 303 10.81 -6.21 -18.08
CA THR A 303 10.74 -7.13 -19.23
C THR A 303 11.11 -8.56 -18.86
N GLY A 304 12.17 -8.74 -18.05
CA GLY A 304 12.59 -10.05 -17.57
C GLY A 304 11.66 -10.65 -16.51
N VAL A 305 10.86 -9.82 -15.82
CA VAL A 305 9.86 -10.27 -14.83
C VAL A 305 8.66 -10.89 -15.54
N TYR A 306 8.15 -10.24 -16.59
CA TYR A 306 7.00 -10.73 -17.37
C TYR A 306 7.24 -12.12 -17.97
N ASN A 307 8.49 -12.44 -18.27
CA ASN A 307 8.94 -13.65 -18.94
C ASN A 307 9.88 -14.51 -18.08
N ASN A 308 9.79 -14.37 -16.75
CA ASN A 308 10.58 -15.18 -15.85
C ASN A 308 10.20 -16.67 -16.00
N SER A 309 11.21 -17.53 -16.21
CA SER A 309 11.05 -18.97 -16.45
C SER A 309 11.01 -19.82 -15.18
N ASP A 310 11.04 -19.22 -13.99
CA ASP A 310 10.74 -19.95 -12.76
C ASP A 310 9.24 -20.28 -12.72
N ARG A 311 8.88 -21.53 -12.41
CA ARG A 311 7.49 -21.99 -12.32
C ARG A 311 6.66 -21.22 -11.30
N ARG A 312 7.30 -20.64 -10.29
CA ARG A 312 6.68 -19.90 -9.19
C ARG A 312 6.54 -18.40 -9.47
N ALA A 313 7.11 -17.91 -10.57
CA ALA A 313 7.13 -16.48 -10.87
C ALA A 313 5.72 -15.98 -11.18
N TYR A 314 5.28 -14.94 -10.45
CA TYR A 314 4.08 -14.19 -10.82
C TYR A 314 4.41 -13.14 -11.91
N PRO A 315 3.75 -13.16 -13.08
CA PRO A 315 4.15 -12.32 -14.22
C PRO A 315 4.05 -10.81 -13.97
N MET A 316 3.05 -10.34 -13.23
CA MET A 316 2.80 -8.91 -12.98
C MET A 316 3.40 -8.44 -11.64
N SER A 317 4.63 -8.87 -11.37
CA SER A 317 5.40 -8.46 -10.19
C SER A 317 6.14 -7.15 -10.45
N SER A 318 6.16 -6.26 -9.46
CA SER A 318 6.77 -4.93 -9.58
C SER A 318 7.21 -4.39 -8.22
N TYR A 319 7.85 -3.22 -8.22
CA TYR A 319 8.10 -2.45 -7.00
C TYR A 319 7.85 -0.97 -7.24
N SER A 320 7.55 -0.25 -6.15
CA SER A 320 7.28 1.19 -6.17
C SER A 320 8.50 1.99 -5.71
N TYR A 321 8.52 3.27 -6.10
CA TYR A 321 9.56 4.25 -5.77
C TYR A 321 9.00 5.34 -4.87
N MET A 322 9.83 5.82 -3.95
CA MET A 322 9.72 7.16 -3.42
C MET A 322 10.64 8.08 -4.22
N VAL A 323 10.06 9.15 -4.76
CA VAL A 323 10.80 10.29 -5.31
C VAL A 323 11.20 11.17 -4.14
N ILE A 324 12.49 11.23 -3.86
CA ILE A 324 13.05 12.00 -2.75
C ILE A 324 13.88 13.18 -3.24
N PRO A 325 13.93 14.28 -2.49
CA PRO A 325 14.83 15.38 -2.81
C PRO A 325 16.28 15.03 -2.43
N THR A 326 17.22 15.53 -3.23
CA THR A 326 18.66 15.37 -2.98
C THR A 326 19.38 16.71 -2.76
N LYS A 327 18.60 17.80 -2.62
CA LYS A 327 19.06 19.15 -2.33
C LYS A 327 17.99 19.91 -1.56
N ILE A 328 18.40 20.86 -0.70
CA ILE A 328 17.49 21.74 0.05
C ILE A 328 16.86 22.72 -0.94
N GLU A 329 15.63 22.42 -1.37
CA GLU A 329 14.85 23.17 -2.34
C GLU A 329 13.35 22.96 -2.06
N GLY A 330 12.50 23.93 -2.44
CA GLY A 330 11.07 23.88 -2.21
C GLY A 330 10.71 23.86 -0.72
N THR A 331 9.84 22.93 -0.31
CA THR A 331 9.39 22.79 1.09
C THR A 331 10.36 22.03 1.99
N LEU A 332 11.44 21.45 1.43
CA LEU A 332 12.41 20.66 2.19
C LEU A 332 13.40 21.58 2.93
N ASN A 333 13.65 21.26 4.20
CA ASN A 333 14.78 21.75 4.98
C ASN A 333 15.49 20.58 5.67
N ALA A 334 16.61 20.84 6.35
CA ALA A 334 17.40 19.80 7.02
C ALA A 334 16.58 19.01 8.06
N ASN A 335 15.71 19.67 8.83
CA ASN A 335 14.87 18.99 9.84
C ASN A 335 13.87 18.02 9.19
N LYS A 336 13.23 18.43 8.10
CA LYS A 336 12.35 17.54 7.33
C LYS A 336 13.11 16.39 6.69
N GLY A 337 14.32 16.65 6.19
CA GLY A 337 15.16 15.60 5.65
C GLY A 337 15.63 14.59 6.69
N LYS A 338 15.89 15.03 7.93
CA LYS A 338 16.11 14.15 9.09
C LYS A 338 14.91 13.22 9.32
N THR A 339 13.69 13.75 9.34
CA THR A 339 12.44 12.96 9.45
C THR A 339 12.28 11.98 8.29
N LEU A 340 12.47 12.45 7.05
CA LEU A 340 12.32 11.62 5.85
C LEU A 340 13.34 10.47 5.83
N GLY A 341 14.60 10.75 6.19
CA GLY A 341 15.63 9.72 6.32
C GLY A 341 15.33 8.71 7.42
N ALA A 342 14.83 9.15 8.58
CA ALA A 342 14.44 8.24 9.66
C ALA A 342 13.29 7.31 9.24
N PHE A 343 12.28 7.85 8.56
CA PHE A 343 11.20 7.05 7.98
C PHE A 343 11.73 6.07 6.92
N ALA A 344 12.68 6.50 6.07
CA ALA A 344 13.29 5.65 5.06
C ALA A 344 14.13 4.51 5.64
N TYR A 345 14.96 4.78 6.65
CA TYR A 345 15.68 3.74 7.37
C TYR A 345 14.71 2.72 8.00
N TYR A 346 13.60 3.20 8.58
CA TYR A 346 12.59 2.31 9.14
C TYR A 346 12.00 1.40 8.06
N PHE A 347 11.45 1.95 6.97
CA PHE A 347 10.74 1.10 6.01
C PHE A 347 11.68 0.20 5.19
N LEU A 348 12.92 0.59 4.92
CA LEU A 348 13.90 -0.26 4.21
C LEU A 348 14.39 -1.44 5.06
N CYS A 349 14.17 -1.38 6.37
CA CYS A 349 14.64 -2.32 7.36
C CYS A 349 13.42 -2.91 8.08
N GLU A 350 13.11 -2.46 9.30
CA GLU A 350 12.00 -2.94 10.14
C GLU A 350 10.63 -3.04 9.46
N GLY A 351 10.29 -2.08 8.59
CA GLY A 351 9.00 -2.07 7.91
C GLY A 351 8.80 -3.29 6.99
N GLN A 352 9.87 -3.87 6.47
CA GLN A 352 9.81 -5.01 5.56
C GLN A 352 9.28 -6.28 6.22
N ARG A 353 9.35 -6.41 7.56
CA ARG A 353 8.79 -7.57 8.28
C ARG A 353 7.27 -7.71 8.11
N GLN A 354 6.57 -6.59 8.00
CA GLN A 354 5.12 -6.55 7.95
C GLN A 354 4.57 -6.62 6.53
N ALA A 355 5.41 -6.40 5.51
CA ALA A 355 4.99 -6.41 4.11
C ALA A 355 4.23 -7.71 3.72
N PRO A 356 4.68 -8.94 4.07
CA PRO A 356 3.99 -10.16 3.66
C PRO A 356 2.56 -10.27 4.19
N VAL A 357 2.34 -9.91 5.46
CA VAL A 357 1.01 -9.96 6.09
C VAL A 357 0.05 -8.94 5.47
N LEU A 358 0.60 -7.83 4.97
CA LEU A 358 -0.17 -6.84 4.22
C LEU A 358 -0.44 -7.26 2.77
N GLY A 359 0.17 -8.33 2.26
CA GLY A 359 0.07 -8.75 0.85
C GLY A 359 1.22 -8.27 -0.04
N TYR A 360 2.16 -7.49 0.47
CA TYR A 360 3.32 -7.03 -0.26
C TYR A 360 4.48 -8.01 -0.18
N SER A 361 5.38 -7.93 -1.16
CA SER A 361 6.66 -8.62 -1.12
C SER A 361 7.73 -7.72 -0.49
N PRO A 362 8.44 -8.19 0.55
CA PRO A 362 9.63 -7.53 1.05
C PRO A 362 10.67 -7.30 -0.06
N LEU A 363 11.34 -6.15 -0.01
CA LEU A 363 12.38 -5.81 -0.97
C LEU A 363 13.58 -6.75 -0.84
N PRO A 364 14.12 -7.29 -1.95
CA PRO A 364 15.36 -8.03 -1.96
C PRO A 364 16.56 -7.15 -1.58
N LEU A 365 17.65 -7.79 -1.14
CA LEU A 365 18.88 -7.16 -0.65
C LEU A 365 19.42 -6.04 -1.55
N ASN A 366 19.49 -6.27 -2.86
CA ASN A 366 20.00 -5.29 -3.82
C ASN A 366 19.15 -4.00 -3.86
N LEU A 367 17.82 -4.11 -3.74
CA LEU A 367 16.92 -2.95 -3.70
C LEU A 367 17.02 -2.20 -2.36
N VAL A 368 17.21 -2.91 -1.25
CA VAL A 368 17.45 -2.28 0.05
C VAL A 368 18.78 -1.53 0.05
N GLN A 369 19.85 -2.12 -0.47
CA GLN A 369 21.15 -1.46 -0.63
C GLN A 369 21.04 -0.21 -1.50
N ALA A 370 20.37 -0.31 -2.64
CA ALA A 370 20.13 0.84 -3.52
C ALA A 370 19.33 1.94 -2.80
N GLY A 371 18.30 1.56 -2.03
CA GLY A 371 17.52 2.49 -1.23
C GLY A 371 18.35 3.20 -0.16
N LEU A 372 19.11 2.47 0.64
CA LEU A 372 20.00 3.03 1.68
C LEU A 372 21.05 3.97 1.08
N ALA A 373 21.54 3.69 -0.12
CA ALA A 373 22.43 4.61 -0.83
C ALA A 373 21.74 5.94 -1.17
N GLN A 374 20.45 5.92 -1.53
CA GLN A 374 19.70 7.16 -1.79
C GLN A 374 19.29 7.89 -0.50
N VAL A 375 19.02 7.18 0.60
CA VAL A 375 18.74 7.81 1.90
C VAL A 375 19.86 8.76 2.33
N ARG A 376 21.12 8.37 2.12
CA ARG A 376 22.30 9.19 2.44
C ARG A 376 22.41 10.48 1.62
N ARG A 377 21.67 10.59 0.52
CA ARG A 377 21.66 11.77 -0.35
C ARG A 377 20.57 12.78 0.04
N ILE A 378 19.69 12.44 0.97
CA ILE A 378 18.65 13.35 1.47
C ILE A 378 19.34 14.38 2.39
N PRO A 379 19.23 15.69 2.10
CA PRO A 379 19.81 16.72 2.96
C PRO A 379 19.28 16.64 4.39
N GLY A 380 20.13 16.82 5.40
CA GLY A 380 19.74 16.74 6.81
C GLY A 380 19.67 15.31 7.38
N VAL A 381 19.95 14.29 6.56
CA VAL A 381 20.13 12.93 7.07
C VAL A 381 21.50 12.78 7.70
N GLU A 382 21.49 12.35 8.97
CA GLU A 382 22.67 11.78 9.62
C GLU A 382 22.88 10.36 9.09
N ALA A 383 23.92 10.18 8.26
CA ALA A 383 24.20 8.91 7.63
C ALA A 383 24.45 7.82 8.69
N LYS A 384 23.65 6.75 8.65
CA LYS A 384 23.81 5.61 9.54
C LYS A 384 24.57 4.49 8.83
N ALA A 385 25.54 3.91 9.52
CA ALA A 385 26.12 2.63 9.14
C ALA A 385 25.11 1.53 9.50
N ILE A 386 24.25 1.18 8.55
CA ILE A 386 23.29 0.09 8.69
C ILE A 386 23.99 -1.22 8.33
N ASP A 387 24.18 -2.09 9.32
CA ASP A 387 24.51 -3.50 9.07
C ASP A 387 23.26 -4.18 8.52
N ILE A 388 23.23 -4.37 7.21
CA ILE A 388 22.06 -4.93 6.52
C ILE A 388 21.77 -6.37 7.00
N LYS A 389 22.78 -7.11 7.51
CA LYS A 389 22.56 -8.44 8.08
C LYS A 389 21.75 -8.40 9.38
N LYS A 390 21.76 -7.25 10.08
CA LYS A 390 20.98 -7.01 11.30
C LYS A 390 19.66 -6.29 11.03
N CYS A 391 19.41 -5.90 9.78
CA CYS A 391 18.10 -5.37 9.42
C CYS A 391 17.06 -6.46 9.45
N ASN A 392 15.94 -6.20 10.12
CA ASN A 392 14.83 -7.14 10.13
C ASN A 392 14.06 -7.09 8.80
N ASN A 393 14.65 -7.63 7.73
CA ASN A 393 13.98 -7.89 6.47
C ASN A 393 14.03 -9.39 6.20
N PRO A 394 12.87 -10.05 6.00
CA PRO A 394 12.78 -11.50 5.84
C PRO A 394 13.42 -12.04 4.55
N THR A 395 13.90 -11.18 3.64
CA THR A 395 14.64 -11.62 2.44
C THR A 395 16.13 -11.89 2.70
N PHE A 396 16.69 -11.43 3.83
CA PHE A 396 18.12 -11.51 4.08
C PHE A 396 18.50 -12.86 4.69
N SER A 397 19.17 -13.70 3.91
CA SER A 397 19.96 -14.79 4.49
C SER A 397 21.35 -14.31 4.89
N SER A 398 21.99 -15.04 5.80
CA SER A 398 23.39 -14.82 6.17
C SER A 398 24.36 -14.91 4.98
N ASP A 399 24.00 -15.65 3.92
CA ASP A 399 24.75 -15.82 2.68
C ASP A 399 24.29 -14.89 1.51
N GLY A 400 23.39 -13.93 1.77
CA GLY A 400 22.96 -12.92 0.80
C GLY A 400 21.96 -13.39 -0.27
N LYS A 401 21.44 -14.61 -0.16
CA LYS A 401 20.38 -15.17 -1.01
C LYS A 401 19.00 -14.66 -0.59
N ASN A 402 18.11 -14.46 -1.57
CA ASN A 402 16.72 -14.08 -1.33
C ASN A 402 15.95 -15.27 -0.71
N LEU A 403 15.72 -15.22 0.60
CA LEU A 403 15.03 -16.28 1.34
C LEU A 403 13.58 -16.50 0.89
N LEU A 404 12.86 -15.43 0.53
CA LEU A 404 11.47 -15.55 0.08
C LEU A 404 11.38 -16.30 -1.24
N ALA A 405 12.29 -16.02 -2.17
CA ALA A 405 12.35 -16.76 -3.42
C ALA A 405 12.84 -18.21 -3.23
N LYS A 406 13.73 -18.46 -2.25
CA LYS A 406 14.16 -19.82 -1.90
C LYS A 406 13.02 -20.65 -1.31
N ASN A 407 12.23 -20.06 -0.40
CA ASN A 407 11.18 -20.73 0.34
C ASN A 407 9.82 -20.70 -0.37
N ALA A 408 9.72 -20.06 -1.54
CA ALA A 408 8.51 -20.07 -2.35
C ALA A 408 8.14 -21.51 -2.74
N ALA A 409 6.95 -21.94 -2.32
CA ALA A 409 6.41 -23.25 -2.66
C ALA A 409 6.27 -23.40 -4.18
N GLN A 410 6.50 -24.61 -4.70
CA GLN A 410 6.20 -24.91 -6.09
C GLN A 410 4.69 -24.78 -6.35
N PRO A 411 4.25 -24.32 -7.53
CA PRO A 411 2.83 -24.31 -7.86
C PRO A 411 2.27 -25.72 -7.82
N GLN A 412 0.98 -25.84 -7.50
CA GLN A 412 0.31 -27.13 -7.45
C GLN A 412 0.26 -27.76 -8.85
N SER A 413 0.27 -29.09 -8.94
CA SER A 413 0.16 -29.79 -10.23
C SER A 413 -1.11 -29.41 -11.00
N CYS A 414 -2.23 -29.22 -10.28
CA CYS A 414 -3.48 -28.75 -10.86
C CYS A 414 -3.37 -27.34 -11.46
N ASP A 415 -2.40 -26.50 -11.05
CA ASP A 415 -2.13 -25.17 -11.64
C ASP A 415 -1.33 -25.23 -12.95
N LYS A 416 -0.95 -26.41 -13.45
CA LYS A 416 -0.34 -26.53 -14.77
C LYS A 416 -1.37 -26.32 -15.87
N GLN A 417 -1.01 -25.58 -16.91
CA GLN A 417 -1.84 -25.37 -18.10
C GLN A 417 -2.32 -26.70 -18.69
N GLY A 418 -3.59 -26.76 -19.09
CA GLY A 418 -4.24 -27.97 -19.59
C GLY A 418 -4.81 -28.89 -18.50
N SER A 419 -4.57 -28.60 -17.22
CA SER A 419 -5.17 -29.34 -16.10
C SER A 419 -6.48 -28.71 -15.63
N ILE A 420 -7.35 -29.52 -15.02
CA ILE A 420 -8.49 -29.01 -14.25
C ILE A 420 -7.98 -28.19 -13.06
N GLN A 421 -8.61 -27.05 -12.81
CA GLN A 421 -8.13 -26.13 -11.80
C GLN A 421 -8.26 -26.62 -10.36
N CYS A 422 -7.33 -26.17 -9.51
CA CYS A 422 -7.36 -26.45 -8.08
C CYS A 422 -8.63 -25.84 -7.47
N ALA A 423 -9.27 -26.53 -6.52
CA ALA A 423 -10.48 -26.02 -5.87
C ALA A 423 -10.20 -24.90 -4.84
N THR A 424 -8.95 -24.77 -4.39
CA THR A 424 -8.53 -23.79 -3.38
C THR A 424 -8.76 -22.37 -3.86
N GLY A 425 -9.35 -21.54 -2.99
CA GLY A 425 -9.55 -20.13 -3.26
C GLY A 425 -8.24 -19.34 -3.27
N THR A 426 -8.29 -18.11 -3.78
CA THR A 426 -7.17 -17.18 -3.84
C THR A 426 -7.46 -15.87 -3.11
N GLY A 427 -6.43 -15.07 -2.89
CA GLY A 427 -6.57 -13.71 -2.36
C GLY A 427 -7.27 -13.66 -1.01
N GLY A 428 -8.11 -12.64 -0.85
CA GLY A 428 -8.92 -12.48 0.36
C GLY A 428 -9.92 -13.61 0.58
N ALA A 429 -10.17 -14.44 -0.44
CA ALA A 429 -11.09 -15.58 -0.38
C ALA A 429 -10.37 -16.94 -0.34
N SER A 430 -9.10 -16.99 0.08
CA SER A 430 -8.27 -18.21 0.13
C SER A 430 -8.86 -19.35 0.97
N LYS A 431 -9.69 -19.04 1.96
CA LYS A 431 -10.38 -20.02 2.82
C LYS A 431 -11.67 -20.58 2.21
N THR A 432 -12.11 -20.07 1.06
CA THR A 432 -13.35 -20.48 0.40
C THR A 432 -13.02 -21.26 -0.85
N SER A 433 -13.42 -22.53 -0.92
CA SER A 433 -13.21 -23.37 -2.09
C SER A 433 -14.30 -23.19 -3.15
N THR A 434 -13.92 -23.32 -4.43
CA THR A 434 -14.87 -23.46 -5.54
C THR A 434 -14.78 -24.87 -6.09
N SER A 435 -15.91 -25.56 -6.15
CA SER A 435 -16.00 -26.90 -6.71
C SER A 435 -15.61 -26.91 -8.19
N VAL A 436 -14.91 -27.96 -8.61
CA VAL A 436 -14.50 -28.19 -10.00
C VAL A 436 -15.05 -29.52 -10.46
N SER A 437 -15.65 -29.56 -11.65
CA SER A 437 -16.18 -30.80 -12.24
C SER A 437 -15.23 -31.33 -13.30
N SER A 438 -14.96 -32.64 -13.27
CA SER A 438 -14.22 -33.32 -14.34
C SER A 438 -15.18 -33.70 -15.47
N SER A 439 -15.46 -32.77 -16.38
CA SER A 439 -16.11 -33.16 -17.63
C SER A 439 -15.07 -33.75 -18.59
N GLY A 440 -14.88 -35.07 -18.52
CA GLY A 440 -14.16 -35.84 -19.55
C GLY A 440 -13.12 -36.85 -19.05
N SER A 441 -13.56 -37.93 -18.40
CA SER A 441 -13.02 -39.28 -18.64
C SER A 441 -13.99 -40.34 -18.12
N ALA A 442 -14.06 -41.45 -18.84
CA ALA A 442 -15.05 -42.51 -18.70
C ALA A 442 -15.14 -43.10 -17.28
N ASN A 443 -16.35 -43.58 -16.96
CA ASN A 443 -16.66 -44.48 -15.84
C ASN A 443 -15.50 -45.43 -15.53
N THR A 444 -14.93 -45.27 -14.34
CA THR A 444 -14.25 -46.37 -13.64
C THR A 444 -14.84 -46.39 -12.23
N PRO A 445 -15.38 -47.53 -11.74
CA PRO A 445 -15.99 -47.57 -10.43
C PRO A 445 -14.94 -47.29 -9.35
N THR A 446 -15.20 -46.31 -8.51
CA THR A 446 -14.51 -46.16 -7.22
C THR A 446 -14.76 -47.40 -6.38
N THR A 447 -13.70 -48.17 -6.13
CA THR A 447 -13.64 -49.17 -5.08
C THR A 447 -13.64 -48.46 -3.73
N THR A 448 -14.81 -48.45 -3.08
CA THR A 448 -14.95 -48.05 -1.68
C THR A 448 -14.33 -49.13 -0.80
N GLY A 449 -13.21 -48.82 -0.17
CA GLY A 449 -12.65 -49.63 0.91
C GLY A 449 -13.61 -49.60 2.11
N GLY A 450 -14.16 -50.77 2.44
CA GLY A 450 -15.11 -50.95 3.52
C GLY A 450 -14.49 -50.73 4.90
N SER A 451 -15.28 -50.13 5.79
CA SER A 451 -15.24 -50.41 7.22
C SER A 451 -16.66 -50.82 7.62
N THR A 452 -16.76 -52.06 8.08
CA THR A 452 -17.79 -52.60 8.98
C THR A 452 -18.29 -51.53 9.96
N GLY A 453 -19.57 -51.34 10.28
CA GLY A 453 -20.70 -52.25 10.26
C GLY A 453 -21.29 -52.26 11.67
N THR A 454 -22.33 -51.46 11.94
CA THR A 454 -23.33 -51.79 12.97
C THR A 454 -24.64 -51.07 12.70
N THR A 455 -25.70 -51.84 12.90
CA THR A 455 -27.11 -51.67 12.56
C THR A 455 -27.89 -50.73 13.48
N GLY A 456 -28.92 -50.07 12.94
CA GLY A 456 -29.97 -49.42 13.71
C GLY A 456 -31.03 -48.82 12.78
N ALA A 457 -32.16 -49.51 12.65
CA ALA A 457 -33.29 -49.16 11.78
C ALA A 457 -34.27 -48.18 12.43
N ALA A 458 -35.01 -47.44 11.59
CA ALA A 458 -36.49 -47.29 11.59
C ALA A 458 -37.03 -45.85 11.45
N GLY A 459 -37.99 -45.70 10.51
CA GLY A 459 -39.06 -44.69 10.45
C GLY A 459 -38.64 -43.29 9.97
N GLY A 460 -39.06 -42.74 8.82
CA GLY A 460 -40.31 -42.90 8.09
C GLY A 460 -41.38 -41.97 8.66
N THR A 461 -41.62 -40.80 8.04
CA THR A 461 -42.96 -40.22 7.74
C THR A 461 -42.81 -38.90 6.98
N THR A 462 -43.48 -38.85 5.83
CA THR A 462 -43.85 -37.71 4.98
C THR A 462 -45.02 -36.92 5.53
N THR A 463 -45.04 -35.59 5.35
CA THR A 463 -46.27 -34.82 5.04
C THR A 463 -45.98 -33.48 4.36
N THR A 464 -46.57 -33.34 3.18
CA THR A 464 -47.12 -32.15 2.48
C THR A 464 -47.91 -31.22 3.43
N GLY A 465 -48.17 -29.92 3.22
CA GLY A 465 -48.08 -28.97 2.10
C GLY A 465 -49.04 -27.78 2.42
N GLY A 466 -48.94 -26.63 1.72
CA GLY A 466 -50.08 -25.71 1.53
C GLY A 466 -50.01 -24.27 2.10
N THR A 467 -49.62 -23.33 1.24
CA THR A 467 -50.23 -22.00 0.90
C THR A 467 -50.95 -21.11 1.93
N GLY A 468 -50.61 -19.81 1.93
CA GLY A 468 -51.51 -18.70 2.32
C GLY A 468 -50.82 -17.33 2.52
N GLN A 469 -51.25 -16.30 1.78
CA GLN A 469 -50.90 -14.87 1.88
C GLN A 469 -51.37 -14.28 3.25
N THR A 470 -50.94 -13.15 3.84
CA THR A 470 -50.77 -11.76 3.36
C THR A 470 -50.16 -10.90 4.50
N ALA A 471 -49.43 -9.83 4.12
CA ALA A 471 -49.32 -8.49 4.74
C ALA A 471 -48.82 -8.24 6.20
N ALA A 472 -47.72 -7.46 6.24
CA ALA A 472 -47.44 -6.25 7.03
C ALA A 472 -47.07 -6.31 8.54
N SER A 473 -45.86 -5.77 8.78
CA SER A 473 -45.37 -4.97 9.92
C SER A 473 -45.21 -5.64 11.30
N GLY A 474 -44.00 -5.52 11.86
CA GLY A 474 -43.73 -5.75 13.28
C GLY A 474 -42.29 -6.16 13.55
N ASP A 475 -41.45 -5.17 13.85
CA ASP A 475 -40.11 -5.33 14.41
C ASP A 475 -40.14 -6.11 15.74
N SER A 476 -39.34 -7.18 15.85
CA SER A 476 -38.80 -7.70 17.12
C SER A 476 -37.65 -8.66 16.84
N GLY A 477 -36.45 -8.26 17.26
CA GLY A 477 -35.21 -9.00 17.04
C GLY A 477 -34.97 -10.17 17.98
N GLN A 478 -34.05 -11.06 17.56
CA GLN A 478 -32.97 -11.76 18.29
C GLN A 478 -32.40 -12.82 17.31
N GLY A 479 -31.09 -13.04 17.14
CA GLY A 479 -29.96 -12.70 18.00
C GLY A 479 -28.69 -12.40 17.20
N ILE A 480 -28.09 -11.26 17.53
CA ILE A 480 -26.69 -10.95 17.27
C ILE A 480 -26.02 -10.96 18.65
N SER A 481 -24.92 -11.71 18.77
CA SER A 481 -24.10 -11.82 19.96
C SER A 481 -23.71 -10.43 20.48
N THR A 482 -24.17 -10.12 21.69
CA THR A 482 -23.87 -8.91 22.44
C THR A 482 -22.39 -8.87 22.82
N VAL A 483 -21.65 -7.93 22.22
CA VAL A 483 -20.37 -7.48 22.78
C VAL A 483 -20.71 -6.49 23.90
N ASN A 484 -20.70 -6.96 25.15
CA ASN A 484 -20.77 -6.09 26.31
C ASN A 484 -19.48 -5.26 26.39
N GLY A 485 -19.55 -4.02 25.89
CA GLY A 485 -18.56 -3.00 26.20
C GLY A 485 -18.80 -2.48 27.61
N THR A 486 -18.07 -2.96 28.60
CA THR A 486 -17.90 -2.22 29.85
C THR A 486 -17.20 -0.91 29.55
N ALA A 487 -17.86 0.22 29.81
CA ALA A 487 -17.22 1.53 29.79
C ALA A 487 -16.08 1.52 30.82
N VAL A 488 -14.84 1.58 30.34
CA VAL A 488 -13.69 1.85 31.18
C VAL A 488 -13.62 3.37 31.33
N THR A 489 -14.00 3.88 32.50
CA THR A 489 -13.64 5.24 32.92
C THR A 489 -12.13 5.30 33.03
N LEU A 490 -11.48 5.94 32.05
CA LEU A 490 -10.06 6.28 32.15
C LEU A 490 -9.89 7.20 33.37
N PRO A 491 -8.94 6.94 34.28
CA PRO A 491 -8.62 7.91 35.31
C PRO A 491 -8.08 9.15 34.61
N VAL A 492 -8.85 10.23 34.63
CA VAL A 492 -8.37 11.56 34.27
C VAL A 492 -7.33 11.91 35.32
N SER A 493 -6.06 11.67 35.03
CA SER A 493 -4.97 12.26 35.78
C SER A 493 -5.00 13.77 35.49
N SER A 494 -5.70 14.51 36.34
CA SER A 494 -5.69 15.97 36.41
C SER A 494 -4.32 16.46 36.87
N ARG A 495 -3.30 16.30 36.04
CA ARG A 495 -2.02 16.98 36.19
C ARG A 495 -1.99 18.13 35.21
N TRP A 496 -1.94 19.35 35.72
CA TRP A 496 -1.72 20.56 34.93
C TRP A 496 -0.45 20.38 34.10
N GLY A 497 -0.60 20.34 32.78
CA GLY A 497 0.51 20.21 31.85
C GLY A 497 1.33 21.50 31.77
N LEU A 498 2.59 21.39 31.36
CA LEU A 498 3.47 22.55 31.14
C LEU A 498 2.86 23.59 30.19
N GLU A 499 2.04 23.17 29.22
CA GLU A 499 1.36 24.08 28.31
C GLU A 499 0.23 24.90 28.99
N GLN A 500 -0.51 24.28 29.91
CA GLN A 500 -1.55 24.97 30.69
C GLN A 500 -0.93 25.94 31.70
N ALA A 501 0.19 25.54 32.33
CA ALA A 501 0.98 26.43 33.17
C ALA A 501 1.56 27.61 32.36
N ALA A 502 2.07 27.36 31.16
CA ALA A 502 2.60 28.41 30.28
C ALA A 502 1.51 29.41 29.84
N MET A 503 0.31 28.93 29.51
CA MET A 503 -0.81 29.81 29.16
C MET A 503 -1.28 30.66 30.36
N VAL A 504 -1.32 30.08 31.56
CA VAL A 504 -1.65 30.84 32.79
C VAL A 504 -0.57 31.88 33.08
N PHE A 505 0.71 31.54 32.94
CA PHE A 505 1.80 32.50 33.08
C PHE A 505 1.71 33.64 32.08
N ALA A 506 1.41 33.35 30.81
CA ALA A 506 1.23 34.36 29.77
C ALA A 506 0.03 35.29 30.05
N ALA A 507 -1.07 34.74 30.58
CA ALA A 507 -2.23 35.53 30.97
C ALA A 507 -1.92 36.45 32.16
N ILE A 508 -1.17 35.96 33.15
CA ILE A 508 -0.74 36.74 34.31
C ILE A 508 0.23 37.86 33.91
N THR A 509 1.22 37.58 33.06
CA THR A 509 2.13 38.64 32.59
C THR A 509 1.40 39.71 31.79
N LEU A 510 0.44 39.33 30.94
CA LEU A 510 -0.38 40.30 30.22
C LEU A 510 -1.19 41.20 31.17
N LEU A 511 -1.81 40.61 32.21
CA LEU A 511 -2.52 41.36 33.25
C LEU A 511 -1.61 42.31 34.02
N VAL A 512 -0.40 41.87 34.38
CA VAL A 512 0.59 42.72 35.07
C VAL A 512 1.02 43.88 34.17
N VAL A 513 1.27 43.65 32.88
CA VAL A 513 1.63 44.72 31.93
C VAL A 513 0.51 45.74 31.74
N LEU A 514 -0.75 45.31 31.79
CA LEU A 514 -1.90 46.21 31.65
C LEU A 514 -2.21 47.00 32.93
N ILE A 515 -2.05 46.38 34.10
CA ILE A 515 -2.49 46.96 35.39
C ILE A 515 -1.37 47.72 36.10
N ALA A 516 -0.11 47.30 35.97
CA ALA A 516 1.00 47.93 36.69
C ALA A 516 1.27 49.39 36.28
N PRO A 517 1.28 49.77 34.98
CA PRO A 517 1.54 51.15 34.58
C PRO A 517 0.56 52.19 35.17
N PRO A 518 -0.78 52.00 35.13
CA PRO A 518 -1.70 52.97 35.73
C PRO A 518 -1.60 53.03 37.26
N LEU A 519 -1.30 51.93 37.95
CA LEU A 519 -1.12 51.92 39.41
C LEU A 519 0.17 52.62 39.86
N VAL A 520 1.26 52.43 39.11
CA VAL A 520 2.54 53.11 39.36
C VAL A 520 2.40 54.61 39.08
N ALA A 521 1.74 54.99 37.98
CA ALA A 521 1.47 56.39 37.65
C ALA A 521 0.63 57.09 38.73
N ARG A 522 -0.36 56.40 39.31
CA ARG A 522 -1.23 56.93 40.37
C ARG A 522 -0.51 57.08 41.72
N ARG A 523 0.48 56.22 42.02
CA ARG A 523 1.33 56.36 43.21
C ARG A 523 2.37 57.46 43.05
N LEU A 524 2.92 57.64 41.85
CA LEU A 524 3.88 58.72 41.58
C LEU A 524 3.21 60.10 41.59
N SER A 525 1.95 60.23 41.16
CA SER A 525 1.21 61.50 41.24
C SER A 525 0.70 61.84 42.64
N ALA A 526 0.57 60.84 43.53
CA ALA A 526 0.22 61.06 44.93
C ALA A 526 1.41 61.53 45.80
N GLY A 527 2.65 61.34 45.32
CA GLY A 527 3.88 61.74 46.02
C GLY A 527 4.32 63.19 45.81
N THR A 528 3.70 63.91 44.86
CA THR A 528 4.05 65.31 44.51
C THR A 528 3.17 66.36 45.19
N LYS A 529 2.35 65.96 46.17
CA LYS A 529 1.71 66.89 47.12
C LYS A 529 2.29 66.71 48.52
N LYS A 530 3.52 67.18 48.71
CA LYS A 530 4.03 67.72 49.97
C LYS A 530 5.12 68.72 49.69
#